data_AF-A0A920MKW8-F1
#
_entry.id   AF-A0A920MKW8-F1
#
_cell.length_a   1.000
_cell.length_b   1.000
_cell.length_c   1.000
_cell.angle_alpha   90.00
_cell.angle_beta   90.00
_cell.angle_gamma   90.00
#
_symmetry.space_group_name_H-M   'P 1'
#
loop_
_entity.id
_entity.type
_entity.pdbx_description
1 polymer ?
#
loop_
_entity_poly.entity_id
_entity_poly.type
_entity_poly.pdbx_seq_one_letter_code
_entity_poly.pdbx_strand_id
1 'polypeptide(L)'
;MRFSPRPASIESVRQFSFEAQTRSYWSATSGELETRRHEFIFNTQFESGDQFRFTNRDEFEMLTRAFRIAPKVSLQPGTYDFRSSEISYSLGPQRNVSGRLSYRFGDFWSGTNSAFGKQRWEHRIISPTVSRTKLLFQRGKTSRGKL
;
A
#
# COMPACT_ATOMS: atom_id res chain seq x y z
N MET A 1 -13.63 -3.49 -10.07
CA MET A 1 -14.93 -3.97 -9.54
C MET A 1 -15.08 -3.51 -8.11
N ARG A 2 -16.31 -3.25 -7.65
CA ARG A 2 -16.58 -2.82 -6.28
C ARG A 2 -17.89 -3.42 -5.77
N PHE A 3 -17.88 -3.86 -4.51
CA PHE A 3 -19.05 -4.34 -3.76
C PHE A 3 -19.07 -3.64 -2.40
N SER A 4 -20.21 -3.12 -1.95
CA SER A 4 -20.24 -2.27 -0.74
C SER A 4 -21.46 -2.52 0.16
N PRO A 5 -21.57 -3.72 0.77
CA PRO A 5 -22.73 -4.09 1.56
C PRO A 5 -22.81 -3.33 2.87
N ARG A 6 -24.04 -3.12 3.36
CA ARG A 6 -24.33 -2.54 4.67
C ARG A 6 -24.94 -3.63 5.55
N PRO A 7 -24.19 -4.20 6.51
CA PRO A 7 -24.69 -5.29 7.33
C PRO A 7 -25.72 -4.78 8.35
N ALA A 8 -26.88 -5.41 8.44
CA ALA A 8 -27.89 -5.09 9.47
C ALA A 8 -27.59 -5.76 10.82
N SER A 9 -26.82 -6.86 10.83
CA SER A 9 -26.55 -7.67 12.03
C SER A 9 -25.32 -7.23 12.82
N ILE A 10 -24.61 -6.18 12.39
CA ILE A 10 -23.39 -5.69 13.04
C ILE A 10 -23.56 -4.20 13.33
N GLU A 11 -24.07 -3.88 14.52
CA GLU A 11 -24.48 -2.52 14.90
C GLU A 11 -23.34 -1.49 14.84
N SER A 12 -22.09 -1.91 15.03
CA SER A 12 -20.94 -1.02 14.99
C SER A 12 -20.46 -0.68 13.56
N VAL A 13 -20.90 -1.44 12.55
CA VAL A 13 -20.43 -1.31 11.16
C VAL A 13 -21.50 -0.67 10.30
N ARG A 14 -21.18 0.51 9.78
CA ARG A 14 -22.02 1.23 8.82
C ARG A 14 -21.99 0.58 7.44
N GLN A 15 -20.79 0.21 6.97
CA GLN A 15 -20.60 -0.31 5.63
C GLN A 15 -19.26 -1.04 5.50
N PHE A 16 -19.29 -2.18 4.81
CA PHE A 16 -18.08 -2.75 4.21
C PHE A 16 -17.94 -2.28 2.77
N SER A 17 -16.70 -2.18 2.28
CA SER A 17 -16.44 -2.08 0.85
C SER A 17 -15.26 -2.95 0.44
N PHE A 18 -15.48 -3.69 -0.63
CA PHE A 18 -14.50 -4.53 -1.30
C PHE A 18 -14.27 -3.94 -2.68
N GLU A 19 -13.01 -3.71 -3.03
CA GLU A 19 -12.61 -3.23 -4.34
C GLU A 19 -11.46 -4.08 -4.85
N ALA A 20 -11.54 -4.44 -6.12
CA ALA A 20 -10.49 -5.13 -6.84
C ALA A 20 -10.27 -4.43 -8.17
N GLN A 21 -9.03 -4.08 -8.48
CA GLN A 21 -8.65 -3.51 -9.77
C GLN A 21 -7.38 -4.15 -10.31
N THR A 22 -7.28 -4.18 -11.63
CA THR A 22 -6.08 -4.58 -12.36
C THR A 22 -5.73 -3.47 -13.33
N ARG A 23 -4.45 -3.08 -13.36
CA ARG A 23 -3.88 -2.15 -14.33
C ARG A 23 -2.68 -2.80 -14.97
N SER A 24 -2.59 -2.73 -16.29
CA SER A 24 -1.47 -3.31 -17.03
C SER A 24 -1.08 -2.39 -18.18
N TYR A 25 0.21 -2.37 -18.49
CA TYR A 25 0.81 -1.62 -19.57
C TYR A 25 1.70 -2.56 -20.38
N TRP A 26 1.60 -2.47 -21.71
CA TRP A 26 2.37 -3.26 -22.65
C TRP A 26 3.20 -2.34 -23.54
N SER A 27 4.36 -2.83 -23.95
CA SER A 27 5.22 -2.11 -24.88
C SER A 27 4.52 -1.96 -26.23
N ALA A 28 4.45 -0.73 -26.73
CA ALA A 28 3.92 -0.48 -28.07
C ALA A 28 4.80 -1.10 -29.18
N THR A 29 6.08 -1.32 -28.90
CA THR A 29 7.05 -1.84 -29.87
C THR A 29 7.18 -3.35 -29.81
N SER A 30 7.46 -3.94 -28.63
CA SER A 30 7.67 -5.38 -28.49
C SER A 30 6.39 -6.18 -28.20
N GLY A 31 5.31 -5.53 -27.76
CA GLY A 31 4.10 -6.18 -27.29
C GLY A 31 4.25 -6.89 -25.93
N GLU A 32 5.42 -6.80 -25.29
CA GLU A 32 5.68 -7.42 -23.99
C GLU A 32 5.01 -6.65 -22.86
N LEU A 33 4.66 -7.35 -21.78
CA LEU A 33 4.12 -6.73 -20.56
C LEU A 33 5.23 -5.92 -19.87
N GLU A 34 5.01 -4.63 -19.68
CA GLU A 34 5.96 -3.74 -19.00
C GLU A 34 5.62 -3.61 -17.51
N THR A 35 4.35 -3.36 -17.21
CA THR A 35 3.87 -3.17 -15.84
C THR A 35 2.54 -3.87 -15.64
N ARG A 36 2.33 -4.50 -14.49
CA ARG A 36 1.02 -5.00 -14.05
C ARG A 36 0.86 -4.76 -12.56
N ARG A 37 -0.31 -4.30 -12.15
CA ARG A 37 -0.71 -4.15 -10.75
C ARG A 37 -2.09 -4.74 -10.54
N HIS A 38 -2.18 -5.75 -9.70
CA HIS A 38 -3.42 -6.17 -9.07
C HIS A 38 -3.53 -5.52 -7.70
N GLU A 39 -4.66 -4.88 -7.41
CA GLU A 39 -4.91 -4.26 -6.13
C GLU A 39 -6.24 -4.73 -5.57
N PHE A 40 -6.20 -5.22 -4.34
CA PHE A 40 -7.38 -5.55 -3.54
C PHE A 40 -7.45 -4.62 -2.34
N ILE A 41 -8.62 -4.04 -2.11
CA ILE A 41 -8.92 -3.13 -1.00
C ILE A 41 -10.12 -3.65 -0.25
N PHE A 42 -9.98 -3.77 1.06
CA PHE A 42 -11.07 -3.94 2.00
C PHE A 42 -11.14 -2.72 2.92
N ASN A 43 -12.34 -2.17 3.10
CA ASN A 43 -12.59 -1.05 4.00
C ASN A 43 -13.82 -1.35 4.86
N THR A 44 -13.72 -1.02 6.14
CA THR A 44 -14.84 -1.00 7.09
C THR A 44 -15.04 0.43 7.55
N GLN A 45 -16.23 0.96 7.31
CA GLN A 45 -16.69 2.21 7.91
C GLN A 45 -17.52 1.86 9.15
N PHE A 46 -17.11 2.39 10.30
CA PHE A 46 -17.83 2.20 11.55
C PHE A 46 -18.87 3.31 11.75
N GLU A 47 -19.89 3.05 12.57
CA GLU A 47 -20.88 4.06 12.92
C GLU A 47 -20.27 5.25 13.68
N SER A 48 -19.17 5.04 14.40
CA SER A 48 -18.36 6.08 15.04
C SER A 48 -17.70 7.06 14.05
N GLY A 49 -17.76 6.78 12.74
CA GLY A 49 -17.02 7.50 11.70
C GLY A 49 -15.55 7.08 11.57
N ASP A 50 -15.07 6.17 12.41
CA ASP A 50 -13.75 5.57 12.25
C ASP A 50 -13.71 4.70 10.98
N GLN A 51 -12.50 4.47 10.46
CA GLN A 51 -12.29 3.62 9.28
C GLN A 51 -11.12 2.67 9.47
N PHE A 52 -11.36 1.38 9.20
CA PHE A 52 -10.32 0.39 9.03
C PHE A 52 -10.14 0.10 7.54
N ARG A 53 -8.91 0.09 7.05
CA ARG A 53 -8.61 -0.26 5.66
C ARG A 53 -7.43 -1.21 5.57
N PHE A 54 -7.62 -2.27 4.80
CA PHE A 54 -6.60 -3.20 4.34
C PHE A 54 -6.42 -3.06 2.83
N THR A 55 -5.17 -3.00 2.36
CA THR A 55 -4.83 -3.00 0.95
C THR A 55 -3.77 -4.06 0.67
N ASN A 56 -3.97 -4.85 -0.37
CA ASN A 56 -2.97 -5.78 -0.88
C ASN A 56 -2.66 -5.42 -2.34
N ARG A 57 -1.37 -5.42 -2.69
CA ARG A 57 -0.87 -5.10 -4.03
C ARG A 57 0.07 -6.20 -4.48
N ASP A 58 -0.18 -6.69 -5.68
CA ASP A 58 0.66 -7.61 -6.41
C ASP A 58 1.10 -6.89 -7.69
N GLU A 59 2.41 -6.74 -7.85
CA GLU A 59 3.02 -5.84 -8.82
C GLU A 59 4.10 -6.57 -9.61
N PHE A 60 4.08 -6.36 -10.91
CA PHE A 60 5.09 -6.80 -11.85
C PHE A 60 5.64 -5.58 -12.58
N GLU A 61 6.96 -5.49 -12.70
CA GLU A 61 7.67 -4.44 -13.41
C GLU A 61 8.83 -5.05 -14.23
N MET A 62 8.88 -4.74 -15.53
CA MET A 62 10.00 -5.06 -16.41
C MET A 62 10.91 -3.84 -16.57
N LEU A 63 12.13 -3.94 -16.03
CA LEU A 63 13.15 -2.91 -16.18
C LEU A 63 13.98 -3.19 -17.45
N THR A 64 13.94 -2.28 -18.40
CA THR A 64 14.80 -2.32 -19.61
C THR A 64 16.17 -1.67 -19.39
N ARG A 65 16.33 -0.91 -18.31
CA ARG A 65 17.58 -0.25 -17.89
C ARG A 65 17.70 -0.25 -16.38
N ALA A 66 18.92 -0.04 -15.88
CA ALA A 66 19.14 0.06 -14.44
C ALA A 66 18.34 1.22 -13.81
N PHE A 67 17.75 0.98 -12.64
CA PHE A 67 16.93 1.95 -11.90
C PHE A 67 17.38 2.06 -10.44
N ARG A 68 17.65 3.27 -9.97
CA ARG A 68 18.13 3.51 -8.59
C ARG A 68 16.96 3.78 -7.66
N ILE A 69 16.78 2.93 -6.65
CA ILE A 69 15.67 3.02 -5.68
C ILE A 69 16.09 3.62 -4.33
N ALA A 70 17.38 3.58 -4.00
CA ALA A 70 17.94 4.17 -2.78
C ALA A 70 19.43 4.48 -2.97
N PRO A 71 20.07 5.25 -2.07
CA PRO A 71 21.52 5.41 -2.08
C PRO A 71 22.23 4.06 -2.08
N LYS A 72 23.11 3.84 -3.06
CA LYS A 72 23.87 2.59 -3.28
C LYS A 72 23.01 1.35 -3.61
N VAL A 73 21.72 1.50 -3.92
CA VAL A 73 20.86 0.39 -4.36
C VAL A 73 20.29 0.69 -5.73
N SER A 74 20.79 -0.04 -6.73
CA SER A 74 20.29 0.00 -8.11
C SER A 74 19.80 -1.38 -8.52
N LEU A 75 18.59 -1.41 -9.07
CA LEU A 75 18.02 -2.56 -9.73
C LEU A 75 18.61 -2.67 -11.14
N GLN A 76 18.93 -3.89 -11.56
CA GLN A 76 19.42 -4.17 -12.91
C GLN A 76 18.25 -4.44 -13.86
N PRO A 77 18.47 -4.34 -15.19
CA PRO A 77 17.47 -4.78 -16.16
C PRO A 77 17.00 -6.21 -15.87
N GLY A 78 15.71 -6.45 -16.07
CA GLY A 78 15.07 -7.72 -15.75
C GLY A 78 13.64 -7.53 -15.24
N THR A 79 13.02 -8.63 -14.84
CA THR A 79 11.65 -8.65 -14.33
C THR A 79 11.62 -8.72 -12.81
N TYR A 80 10.67 -8.00 -12.23
CA TYR A 80 10.47 -7.93 -10.79
C TYR A 80 8.99 -8.19 -10.50
N ASP A 81 8.71 -9.18 -9.67
CA ASP A 81 7.38 -9.49 -9.18
C ASP A 81 7.42 -9.39 -7.64
N PHE A 82 6.55 -8.58 -7.06
CA PHE A 82 6.57 -8.28 -5.64
C PHE A 82 5.17 -8.01 -5.11
N ARG A 83 4.93 -8.41 -3.85
CA ARG A 83 3.65 -8.25 -3.18
C ARG A 83 3.77 -7.49 -1.87
N SER A 84 2.97 -6.45 -1.69
CA SER A 84 2.93 -5.66 -0.46
C SER A 84 1.52 -5.58 0.12
N SER A 85 1.44 -5.40 1.44
CA SER A 85 0.20 -5.21 2.17
C SER A 85 0.29 -3.98 3.07
N GLU A 86 -0.82 -3.27 3.23
CA GLU A 86 -0.94 -2.14 4.13
C GLU A 86 -2.24 -2.22 4.93
N ILE A 87 -2.12 -2.14 6.26
CA ILE A 87 -3.24 -2.00 7.18
C ILE A 87 -3.23 -0.57 7.70
N SER A 88 -4.41 0.01 7.88
CA SER A 88 -4.56 1.34 8.43
C SER A 88 -5.84 1.51 9.23
N TYR A 89 -5.76 2.38 10.23
CA TYR A 89 -6.89 2.79 11.04
C TYR A 89 -6.92 4.30 11.13
N SER A 90 -8.07 4.90 10.81
CA SER A 90 -8.31 6.34 10.86
C SER A 90 -9.41 6.63 11.89
N LEU A 91 -9.17 7.56 12.80
CA LEU A 91 -10.21 8.07 13.70
C LEU A 91 -11.13 9.06 12.98
N GLY A 92 -12.43 8.92 13.22
CA GLY A 92 -13.47 9.79 12.67
C GLY A 92 -13.41 11.21 13.23
N PRO A 93 -13.91 12.21 12.48
CA PRO A 93 -13.81 13.63 12.83
C PRO A 93 -14.68 14.07 14.02
N GLN A 94 -15.62 13.22 14.48
CA GLN A 94 -16.48 13.53 15.64
C GLN A 94 -15.75 13.39 16.98
N ARG A 95 -14.52 12.88 17.01
CA ARG A 95 -13.71 12.74 18.22
C ARG A 95 -12.85 14.00 18.43
N ASN A 96 -12.55 14.32 19.69
CA ASN A 96 -11.61 15.41 20.06
C ASN A 96 -10.18 15.22 19.52
N VAL A 97 -9.89 14.03 18.98
CA VAL A 97 -8.62 13.63 18.38
C VAL A 97 -8.92 12.97 17.03
N SER A 98 -8.46 13.55 15.93
CA SER A 98 -8.46 12.93 14.60
C SER A 98 -7.06 12.47 14.24
N GLY A 99 -6.90 11.42 13.43
CA GLY A 99 -5.57 10.96 12.98
C GLY A 99 -5.59 9.58 12.34
N ARG A 100 -4.47 9.14 11.76
CA ARG A 100 -4.37 7.86 11.04
C ARG A 100 -3.05 7.15 11.35
N LEU A 101 -3.15 5.88 11.71
CA LEU A 101 -2.02 4.96 11.83
C LEU A 101 -2.03 4.00 10.63
N SER A 102 -0.87 3.72 10.05
CA SER A 102 -0.72 2.64 9.07
C SER A 102 0.53 1.82 9.28
N TYR A 103 0.47 0.58 8.82
CA TYR A 103 1.59 -0.34 8.79
C TYR A 103 1.60 -1.05 7.45
N ARG A 104 2.73 -0.93 6.74
CA ARG A 104 3.00 -1.60 5.48
C ARG A 104 4.05 -2.67 5.69
N PHE A 105 3.86 -3.82 5.06
CA PHE A 105 4.77 -4.96 5.13
C PHE A 105 4.70 -5.78 3.83
N GLY A 106 5.73 -6.56 3.57
CA GLY A 106 5.85 -7.42 2.39
C GLY A 106 7.04 -7.04 1.52
N ASP A 107 6.98 -7.46 0.27
CA ASP A 107 8.07 -7.28 -0.68
C ASP A 107 8.09 -5.86 -1.24
N PHE A 108 9.28 -5.45 -1.67
CA PHE A 108 9.56 -4.19 -2.33
C PHE A 108 10.70 -4.43 -3.33
N TRP A 109 10.34 -4.60 -4.60
CA TRP A 109 11.27 -5.04 -5.65
C TRP A 109 11.95 -6.35 -5.27
N SER A 110 13.28 -6.42 -5.35
CA SER A 110 14.09 -7.59 -4.98
C SER A 110 14.33 -7.74 -3.47
N GLY A 111 13.59 -7.04 -2.62
CA GLY A 111 13.78 -7.03 -1.18
C GLY A 111 12.46 -7.04 -0.40
N THR A 112 12.56 -6.95 0.92
CA THR A 112 11.41 -6.87 1.83
C THR A 112 11.44 -5.54 2.57
N ASN A 113 10.26 -4.92 2.70
CA ASN A 113 10.07 -3.68 3.43
C ASN A 113 9.05 -3.86 4.55
N SER A 114 9.30 -3.17 5.67
CA SER A 114 8.26 -2.89 6.64
C SER A 114 8.35 -1.43 7.06
N ALA A 115 7.22 -0.74 7.03
CA ALA A 115 7.14 0.68 7.30
C ALA A 115 5.93 0.99 8.18
N PHE A 116 6.16 1.77 9.23
CA PHE A 116 5.09 2.37 10.01
C PHE A 116 4.87 3.80 9.54
N GLY A 117 3.62 4.12 9.22
CA GLY A 117 3.16 5.46 8.86
C GLY A 117 2.25 6.03 9.95
N LYS A 118 2.40 7.32 10.25
CA LYS A 118 1.49 8.07 11.11
C LYS A 118 1.16 9.38 10.41
N GLN A 119 -0.12 9.62 10.13
CA GLN A 119 -0.62 10.94 9.74
C GLN A 119 -1.17 11.63 10.99
N ARG A 120 -0.92 12.94 11.06
CA ARG A 120 -1.01 13.81 12.25
C ARG A 120 -2.25 13.58 13.11
N TRP A 121 -2.06 13.64 14.43
CA TRP A 121 -3.14 13.71 15.40
C TRP A 121 -3.54 15.18 15.60
N GLU A 122 -4.80 15.55 15.36
CA GLU A 122 -5.29 16.91 15.65
C GLU A 122 -6.16 16.91 16.91
N HIS A 123 -5.72 17.63 17.93
CA HIS A 123 -6.61 18.17 18.96
C HIS A 123 -7.06 19.56 18.49
N ARG A 124 -8.29 19.97 18.83
CA ARG A 124 -8.92 21.24 18.40
C ARG A 124 -8.13 22.53 18.77
N ILE A 125 -7.02 22.43 19.50
CA ILE A 125 -6.28 23.57 20.07
C ILE A 125 -4.76 23.38 19.84
N ILE A 126 -4.18 24.19 18.93
CA ILE A 126 -2.74 24.44 18.63
C ILE A 126 -2.02 23.44 17.67
N SER A 127 -1.22 23.98 16.72
CA SER A 127 -0.40 23.23 15.75
C SER A 127 1.07 23.70 15.71
N PRO A 128 2.05 22.78 15.77
CA PRO A 128 3.08 22.74 14.72
C PRO A 128 3.17 21.34 14.04
N THR A 129 3.65 21.34 12.79
CA THR A 129 3.61 20.21 11.83
C THR A 129 4.89 19.37 11.85
N VAL A 130 4.80 18.05 12.04
CA VAL A 130 5.91 17.10 11.76
C VAL A 130 5.37 15.76 11.21
N SER A 131 5.95 15.30 10.10
CA SER A 131 5.73 13.96 9.50
C SER A 131 6.99 13.11 9.69
N ARG A 132 6.85 11.82 10.03
CA ARG A 132 8.00 10.90 10.18
C ARG A 132 7.67 9.53 9.59
N THR A 133 8.34 9.18 8.48
CA THR A 133 8.32 7.86 7.85
C THR A 133 9.64 7.16 8.13
N LYS A 134 9.61 5.95 8.73
CA LYS A 134 10.82 5.12 8.90
C LYS A 134 10.72 3.93 7.96
N LEU A 135 11.57 3.90 6.93
CA LEU A 135 11.71 2.79 6.00
C LEU A 135 12.79 1.83 6.54
N LEU A 136 12.41 0.58 6.83
CA LEU A 136 13.36 -0.48 7.13
C LEU A 136 13.50 -1.37 5.89
N PHE A 137 14.68 -1.37 5.29
CA PHE A 137 15.06 -2.28 4.21
C PHE A 137 15.80 -3.47 4.81
N GLN A 138 15.32 -4.70 4.60
CA GLN A 138 16.13 -5.89 4.85
C GLN A 138 16.87 -6.30 3.57
N ARG A 139 18.10 -6.81 3.72
CA ARG A 139 19.00 -7.21 2.60
C ARG A 139 18.25 -8.11 1.62
N GLY A 140 18.27 -7.74 0.34
CA GLY A 140 17.59 -8.46 -0.74
C GLY A 140 18.11 -9.90 -0.92
N LYS A 141 17.23 -10.78 -1.40
CA LYS A 141 17.65 -12.07 -1.96
C LYS A 141 18.23 -11.81 -3.34
N THR A 142 19.48 -12.20 -3.56
CA THR A 142 20.08 -12.24 -4.89
C THR A 142 19.31 -13.26 -5.73
N SER A 143 18.49 -12.81 -6.68
CA SER A 143 18.01 -13.70 -7.73
C SER A 143 19.22 -14.06 -8.61
N ARG A 144 19.63 -15.32 -8.58
CA ARG A 144 20.51 -15.86 -9.62
C ARG A 144 19.71 -15.82 -10.92
N GLY A 145 20.15 -14.98 -11.87
CA GLY A 145 19.69 -15.07 -13.25
C GLY A 145 19.97 -16.48 -13.75
N LYS A 146 18.94 -17.16 -14.27
CA LYS A 146 19.16 -18.26 -15.20
C LYS A 146 19.40 -17.63 -16.57
N LEU A 147 20.61 -17.87 -17.07
CA LEU A 147 20.99 -17.73 -18.47
C LEU A 147 20.14 -18.64 -19.35
#